data_AF-A0A6V7KXW3-F1
#
_entry.id   AF-A0A6V7KXW3-F1
#
_cell.length_a   1.000
_cell.length_b   1.000
_cell.length_c   1.000
_cell.angle_alpha   90.00
_cell.angle_beta   90.00
_cell.angle_gamma   90.00
#
_symmetry.space_group_name_H-M   'P 1'
#
loop_
_entity.id
_entity.type
_entity.pdbx_description
1 polymer ?
#
loop_
_entity_poly.entity_id
_entity_poly.type
_entity_poly.pdbx_seq_one_letter_code
_entity_poly.pdbx_strand_id
1 'polypeptide(L)' 'FSLEGELLMDALGGETSFADVQGESFVPAFTLGIGQMAKFTFGQDVDNLRFFKKCGLQEGYEPFCV' A
#
# COMPACT_ATOMS: atom_id res chain seq x y z
N PHE A 1 -0.60 0.93 -7.14
CA PHE A 1 0.27 1.30 -5.99
C PHE A 1 0.26 2.81 -5.80
N SER A 2 0.61 3.32 -4.61
CA SER A 2 0.75 4.77 -4.38
C SER A 2 2.11 5.13 -3.78
N LEU A 3 2.58 6.35 -4.05
CA LEU A 3 3.82 6.91 -3.51
C LEU A 3 3.58 8.36 -3.07
N GLU A 4 3.93 8.69 -1.82
CA GLU A 4 3.70 10.02 -1.20
C GLU A 4 2.23 10.54 -1.30
N GLY A 5 1.27 9.62 -1.39
CA GLY A 5 -0.16 9.90 -1.48
C GLY A 5 -0.73 10.01 -2.89
N GLU A 6 0.09 9.82 -3.94
CA GLU A 6 -0.34 9.86 -5.34
C GLU A 6 -0.39 8.44 -5.94
N LEU A 7 -1.35 8.18 -6.84
CA LEU A 7 -1.44 6.91 -7.57
C LEU A 7 -0.35 6.83 -8.63
N LEU A 8 0.32 5.67 -8.70
CA LEU A 8 1.29 5.40 -9.76
C LEU A 8 0.57 4.89 -11.01
N MET A 9 0.96 5.42 -12.16
CA MET A 9 0.48 5.00 -13.47
C MET A 9 1.55 4.18 -14.21
N ASP A 10 1.10 3.23 -15.03
CA ASP A 10 1.95 2.55 -16.00
C ASP A 10 2.27 3.46 -17.21
N ALA A 11 3.06 2.93 -18.16
CA ALA A 11 3.44 3.67 -19.37
C ALA A 11 2.27 4.00 -20.30
N LEU A 12 1.10 3.37 -20.13
CA LEU A 12 -0.11 3.61 -20.88
C LEU A 12 -1.11 4.50 -20.12
N GLY A 13 -0.75 4.98 -18.92
CA GLY A 13 -1.61 5.79 -18.06
C GLY A 13 -2.58 4.99 -17.19
N GLY A 14 -2.43 3.66 -17.12
CA GLY A 14 -3.25 2.81 -16.27
C GLY A 14 -2.82 2.83 -14.81
N GLU A 15 -3.76 3.00 -13.88
CA GLU A 15 -3.52 2.99 -12.43
C GLU A 15 -3.57 1.57 -11.82
N THR A 16 -4.19 0.63 -12.55
CA THR A 16 -4.33 -0.77 -12.12
C THR A 16 -3.03 -1.53 -12.39
N SER A 17 -2.27 -1.82 -11.34
CA SER A 17 -0.99 -2.52 -11.48
C SER A 17 -1.15 -4.02 -11.76
N PHE A 18 -2.19 -4.65 -11.22
CA PHE A 18 -2.50 -6.06 -11.42
C PHE A 18 -4.02 -6.25 -11.46
N ALA A 19 -4.50 -7.13 -12.33
CA ALA A 19 -5.89 -7.55 -12.44
C ALA A 19 -5.98 -9.09 -12.39
N ASP A 20 -7.17 -9.60 -12.08
CA ASP A 20 -7.46 -11.05 -12.07
C ASP A 20 -6.51 -11.90 -11.18
N VAL A 21 -6.08 -11.31 -10.06
CA VAL A 21 -5.19 -11.98 -9.10
C VAL A 21 -5.93 -13.13 -8.41
N GLN A 22 -5.33 -14.32 -8.42
CA GLN A 22 -5.89 -15.54 -7.82
C GLN A 22 -5.30 -15.82 -6.44
N GLY A 23 -6.09 -16.42 -5.54
CA GLY A 23 -5.67 -16.84 -4.20
C GLY A 23 -6.83 -16.84 -3.21
N GLU A 24 -6.69 -17.62 -2.13
CA GLU A 24 -7.69 -17.66 -1.04
C GLU A 24 -7.51 -16.49 -0.07
N SER A 25 -6.26 -16.06 0.17
CA SER A 25 -5.90 -14.94 1.04
C SER A 25 -4.54 -14.37 0.65
N PHE A 26 -4.27 -13.15 1.10
CA PHE A 26 -3.03 -12.42 0.80
C PHE A 26 -2.41 -11.87 2.08
N VAL A 27 -1.08 -11.76 2.09
CA VAL A 27 -0.30 -11.19 3.20
C VAL A 27 0.65 -10.10 2.69
N PRO A 28 0.92 -9.04 3.47
CA PRO A 28 1.99 -8.10 3.15
C PRO A 28 3.35 -8.81 3.14
N ALA A 29 4.15 -8.61 2.09
CA ALA A 29 5.46 -9.24 1.92
C ALA A 29 6.53 -8.20 1.55
N PHE A 30 7.74 -8.38 2.10
CA PHE A 30 8.87 -7.47 1.91
C PHE A 30 10.19 -8.24 1.85
N THR A 31 11.08 -7.81 0.96
CA THR A 31 12.46 -8.33 0.86
C THR A 31 13.43 -7.17 0.99
N LEU A 32 14.42 -7.29 1.88
CA LEU A 32 15.44 -6.28 2.11
C LEU A 32 16.81 -6.79 1.65
N GLY A 33 17.57 -5.94 0.97
CA GLY A 33 18.96 -6.20 0.62
C GLY A 33 19.90 -6.08 1.82
N ILE A 34 21.14 -6.54 1.64
CA ILE A 34 22.18 -6.47 2.69
C ILE A 34 22.40 -5.01 3.11
N GLY A 35 22.30 -4.74 4.41
CA GLY A 35 22.51 -3.41 4.99
C GLY A 35 21.34 -2.43 4.83
N GLN A 36 20.22 -2.84 4.21
CA GLN A 36 19.02 -2.00 4.12
C GLN A 36 18.16 -2.09 5.37
N MET A 37 17.51 -0.98 5.71
CA MET A 37 16.55 -0.89 6.81
C MET A 37 15.26 -0.26 6.28
N ALA A 38 14.12 -0.76 6.76
CA ALA A 38 12.82 -0.21 6.46
C ALA A 38 11.94 -0.21 7.71
N LYS A 39 11.02 0.76 7.80
CA LYS A 39 9.97 0.80 8.82
C LYS A 39 8.65 0.44 8.14
N PHE A 40 7.98 -0.56 8.69
CA PHE A 40 6.65 -0.97 8.25
C PHE A 40 5.61 -0.56 9.30
N THR A 41 4.51 0.05 8.85
CA THR A 41 3.40 0.48 9.71
C THR A 41 2.13 -0.15 9.15
N PHE A 42 1.45 -0.98 9.95
CA PHE A 42 0.27 -1.75 9.50
C PHE A 42 -1.07 -1.14 9.93
N GLY A 43 -1.03 -0.04 10.68
CA GLY A 43 -2.23 0.73 11.03
C GLY A 43 -2.76 0.53 12.45
N GLN A 44 -1.96 -0.05 13.35
CA GLN A 44 -2.28 -0.16 14.78
C GLN A 44 -2.63 1.19 15.42
N ASP A 45 -2.05 2.25 14.86
CA ASP A 45 -2.42 3.63 15.13
C ASP A 45 -2.52 4.35 13.79
N VAL A 46 -3.75 4.74 13.45
CA VAL A 46 -4.10 5.38 12.18
C VAL A 46 -3.38 6.72 12.01
N ASP A 47 -3.04 7.41 13.10
CA ASP A 47 -2.36 8.70 13.01
C ASP A 47 -0.90 8.57 12.54
N ASN A 48 -0.32 7.36 12.62
CA ASN A 48 1.00 7.08 12.03
C ASN A 48 0.96 6.86 10.50
N LEU A 49 -0.23 6.71 9.90
CA LEU A 49 -0.40 6.49 8.47
C LEU A 49 -0.44 7.82 7.71
N ARG A 50 0.73 8.41 7.50
CA ARG A 50 0.91 9.77 6.94
C ARG A 50 0.10 10.07 5.67
N PHE A 51 -0.06 9.09 4.78
CA PHE A 51 -0.71 9.28 3.48
C PHE A 51 -2.07 8.58 3.34
N PHE A 52 -2.51 7.82 4.34
CA PHE A 52 -3.75 7.04 4.25
C PHE A 52 -4.98 7.92 4.04
N LYS A 53 -5.03 9.11 4.66
CA LYS A 53 -6.15 10.06 4.47
C LYS A 53 -6.27 10.58 3.04
N LYS A 54 -5.20 10.57 2.24
CA LYS A 54 -5.22 11.08 0.86
C LYS A 54 -5.75 10.06 -0.13
N CYS A 55 -5.27 8.81 -0.07
CA CYS A 55 -5.55 7.81 -1.11
C CYS A 55 -6.25 6.54 -0.59
N GLY A 56 -6.30 6.33 0.73
CA GLY A 56 -6.94 5.14 1.32
C GLY A 56 -8.34 5.45 1.84
N LEU A 57 -8.45 6.45 2.72
CA LEU A 57 -9.69 6.74 3.44
C LEU A 57 -10.82 7.20 2.52
N GLN A 58 -10.53 8.03 1.52
CA GLN A 58 -11.54 8.52 0.57
C GLN A 58 -12.10 7.41 -0.32
N GLU A 59 -11.26 6.41 -0.63
CA GLU A 59 -11.61 5.23 -1.41
C GLU A 59 -12.28 4.13 -0.56
N GLY A 60 -12.38 4.33 0.77
CA GLY A 60 -13.03 3.39 1.69
C GLY A 60 -12.18 2.19 2.12
N TYR A 61 -10.85 2.26 1.97
CA TYR A 61 -9.96 1.23 2.49
C TYR A 61 -9.88 1.26 4.01
N GLU A 62 -9.55 0.12 4.61
CA GLU A 62 -9.22 -0.02 6.03
C GLU A 62 -7.74 -0.42 6.20
N PRO A 63 -7.04 0.07 7.25
CA PRO A 63 -5.71 -0.41 7.58
C PRO A 63 -5.71 -1.90 7.95
N PHE A 64 -4.54 -2.54 7.88
CA PHE A 64 -4.42 -3.98 8.09
C PHE A 64 -4.62 -4.40 9.56
N CYS A 65 -4.18 -3.58 10.51
CA CYS A 65 -4.29 -3.85 11.94
C CYS A 65 -5.07 -2.73 12.64
N VAL A 66 -6.40 -2.70 12.48
CA VAL A 66 -7.30 -1.80 13.22
C VAL A 66 -7.46 -2.25 14.68
#